data_AF-A0AAJ7BQJ3-F1
#
_entry.id   AF-A0AAJ7BQJ3-F1
#
_cell.length_a   1.000
_cell.length_b   1.000
_cell.length_c   1.000
_cell.angle_alpha   90.00
_cell.angle_beta   90.00
_cell.angle_gamma   90.00
#
_symmetry.space_group_name_H-M   'P 1'
#
loop_
_entity.id
_entity.type
_entity.pdbx_description
1 polymer ?
#
loop_
_entity_poly.entity_id
_entity_poly.type
_entity_poly.pdbx_seq_one_letter_code
_entity_poly.pdbx_strand_id
1 'polypeptide(L)'
;MMTYGGGFWATVELLVALGGKSDPGVEPFKEDIEDWLEAVSNKVKLQLEREKIRENAKLVGCKARKESMDYRNNLNCSLSYPPVRTRLEMLMGSNVVRLTDRKYMLKLMSRIRQDYESQQKIRIEERKKNELTRTKKMILNRLIPVQEAPMELRKYPLFQLYLYCDAIIEEKRKRRIPKKARMTESLYRLLYPDEKNDEEVNEDDEEEIYMKTVYINGSPELVPMSPQEISDLKREQEAVKDIEDGYMLTQEEYDRLHYETEAVKELRETQTVEEMYAKAYEIVGILYSYVDEGRYKKAAEEKNAGDKNTEEGPVDTSATIGESEKRPETDV
;
A
#
# COMPACT_ATOMS: atom_id res chain seq x y z
N MET A 1 -54.35 -25.28 15.11
CA MET A 1 -53.90 -24.61 13.87
C MET A 1 -52.97 -23.49 14.30
N MET A 2 -51.64 -23.72 14.28
CA MET A 2 -50.66 -22.66 14.49
C MET A 2 -49.88 -22.52 13.19
N THR A 3 -50.04 -21.37 12.54
CA THR A 3 -49.35 -21.00 11.32
C THR A 3 -47.94 -20.53 11.69
N TYR A 4 -46.94 -21.36 11.44
CA TYR A 4 -45.54 -20.96 11.57
C TYR A 4 -45.24 -19.88 10.51
N GLY A 5 -44.89 -18.68 10.97
CA GLY A 5 -44.52 -17.57 10.12
C GLY A 5 -43.23 -17.91 9.36
N GLY A 6 -43.32 -18.05 8.04
CA GLY A 6 -42.15 -18.21 7.19
C GLY A 6 -41.28 -16.96 7.20
N GLY A 7 -39.96 -17.14 7.29
CA GLY A 7 -38.97 -16.07 7.22
C GLY A 7 -38.04 -16.04 8.43
N PHE A 8 -37.27 -14.94 8.55
CA PHE A 8 -36.23 -14.65 9.54
C PHE A 8 -36.51 -15.21 10.95
N TRP A 9 -37.75 -15.10 11.43
CA TRP A 9 -38.17 -15.57 12.75
C TRP A 9 -38.13 -17.10 12.90
N ALA A 10 -38.39 -17.87 11.84
CA ALA A 10 -38.23 -19.33 11.87
C ALA A 10 -36.76 -19.74 12.01
N THR A 11 -35.82 -18.99 11.42
CA THR A 11 -34.38 -19.21 11.56
C THR A 11 -33.90 -18.83 12.96
N VAL A 12 -34.40 -17.72 13.52
CA VAL A 12 -34.12 -17.31 14.89
C VAL A 12 -34.67 -18.33 15.89
N GLU A 13 -35.87 -18.86 15.67
CA GLU A 13 -36.46 -19.91 16.51
C GLU A 13 -35.65 -21.22 16.43
N LEU A 14 -35.08 -21.56 15.26
CA LEU A 14 -34.15 -22.68 15.08
C LEU A 14 -32.82 -22.45 15.80
N LEU A 15 -32.26 -21.24 15.77
CA LEU A 15 -31.04 -20.88 16.51
C LEU A 15 -31.26 -20.89 18.02
N VAL A 16 -32.40 -20.41 18.49
CA VAL A 16 -32.78 -20.43 19.91
C VAL A 16 -33.03 -21.87 20.38
N ALA A 17 -33.64 -22.71 19.54
CA ALA A 17 -33.82 -24.13 19.80
C ALA A 17 -32.48 -24.91 19.82
N LEU A 18 -31.49 -24.51 19.02
CA LEU A 18 -30.13 -25.05 19.07
C LEU A 18 -29.38 -24.60 20.33
N GLY A 19 -29.53 -23.33 20.74
CA GLY A 19 -28.88 -22.77 21.93
C GLY A 19 -29.47 -23.28 23.26
N GLY A 20 -30.68 -23.84 23.26
CA GLY A 20 -31.34 -24.35 24.46
C GLY A 20 -31.04 -25.83 24.80
N LYS A 21 -30.30 -26.55 23.95
CA LYS A 21 -30.01 -28.00 24.12
C LYS A 21 -28.52 -28.36 24.01
N SER A 22 -27.62 -27.41 24.21
CA SER A 22 -26.19 -27.71 24.34
C SER A 22 -25.85 -27.98 25.80
N ASP A 23 -25.46 -29.22 26.10
CA ASP A 23 -24.65 -29.53 27.28
C ASP A 23 -23.43 -28.59 27.33
N PRO A 24 -23.01 -28.09 28.51
CA PRO A 24 -22.04 -27.00 28.65
C PRO A 24 -20.58 -27.41 28.37
N GLY A 25 -20.34 -28.35 27.45
CA GLY A 25 -18.99 -28.84 27.14
C GLY A 25 -18.78 -29.43 25.74
N VAL A 26 -19.80 -29.50 24.88
CA VAL A 26 -19.64 -30.06 23.53
C VAL A 26 -20.11 -29.03 22.51
N GLU A 27 -19.15 -28.31 21.91
CA GLU A 27 -19.40 -27.44 20.76
C GLU A 27 -19.71 -28.33 19.54
N PRO A 28 -20.97 -28.40 19.06
CA PRO A 28 -21.40 -29.42 18.08
C PRO A 28 -20.74 -29.33 16.71
N PHE A 29 -19.95 -28.28 16.47
CA PHE A 29 -19.27 -28.02 15.20
C PHE A 29 -17.75 -28.04 15.33
N LYS A 30 -17.19 -28.14 16.54
CA LYS A 30 -15.75 -28.01 16.74
C LYS A 30 -15.00 -29.27 16.30
N GLU A 31 -15.54 -30.43 16.62
CA GLU A 31 -15.02 -31.74 16.18
C GLU A 31 -15.11 -31.89 14.65
N ASP A 32 -16.22 -31.47 14.04
CA ASP A 32 -16.39 -31.47 12.57
C ASP A 32 -15.40 -30.54 11.86
N ILE A 33 -15.10 -29.39 12.47
CA ILE A 33 -14.11 -28.44 11.96
C ILE A 33 -12.70 -28.99 12.13
N GLU A 34 -12.39 -29.61 13.27
CA GLU A 34 -11.08 -30.21 13.55
C GLU A 34 -10.83 -31.41 12.61
N ASP A 35 -11.82 -32.28 12.39
CA ASP A 35 -11.75 -33.37 11.42
C ASP A 35 -11.61 -32.87 9.98
N TRP A 36 -12.30 -31.77 9.64
CA TRP A 36 -12.14 -31.14 8.34
C TRP A 36 -10.76 -30.50 8.15
N LEU A 37 -10.23 -29.83 9.18
CA LEU A 37 -8.89 -29.25 9.18
C LEU A 37 -7.82 -30.34 9.09
N GLU A 38 -8.00 -31.46 9.77
CA GLU A 38 -7.13 -32.64 9.69
C GLU A 38 -7.18 -33.24 8.28
N ALA A 39 -8.37 -33.36 7.67
CA ALA A 39 -8.53 -33.83 6.29
C ALA A 39 -7.87 -32.89 5.26
N VAL A 40 -7.99 -31.57 5.45
CA VAL A 40 -7.34 -30.55 4.60
C VAL A 40 -5.82 -30.59 4.79
N SER A 41 -5.34 -30.68 6.03
CA SER A 41 -3.92 -30.80 6.37
C SER A 41 -3.31 -32.06 5.73
N ASN A 42 -3.99 -33.20 5.85
CA ASN A 42 -3.57 -34.45 5.23
C ASN A 42 -3.59 -34.38 3.70
N LYS A 43 -4.58 -33.71 3.10
CA LYS A 43 -4.62 -33.47 1.64
C LYS A 43 -3.47 -32.60 1.17
N VAL A 44 -3.09 -31.56 1.92
CA VAL A 44 -1.93 -30.70 1.63
C VAL A 44 -0.62 -31.48 1.78
N LYS A 45 -0.45 -32.28 2.84
CA LYS A 45 0.71 -33.17 3.02
C LYS A 45 0.85 -34.15 1.85
N LEU A 46 -0.26 -34.76 1.41
CA LEU A 46 -0.28 -35.70 0.29
C LEU A 46 0.05 -35.01 -1.05
N GLN A 47 -0.35 -33.75 -1.23
CA GLN A 47 0.09 -32.95 -2.38
C GLN A 47 1.58 -32.62 -2.33
N LEU A 48 2.09 -32.22 -1.17
CA LEU A 48 3.51 -31.93 -0.96
C LEU A 48 4.38 -33.19 -1.21
N GLU A 49 3.95 -34.35 -0.74
CA GLU A 49 4.63 -35.63 -1.04
C GLU A 49 4.59 -35.96 -2.52
N ARG A 50 3.45 -35.77 -3.20
CA ARG A 50 3.36 -35.95 -4.65
C ARG A 50 4.28 -35.00 -5.42
N GLU A 51 4.42 -33.75 -4.96
CA GLU A 51 5.34 -32.79 -5.54
C GLU A 51 6.80 -33.17 -5.29
N LYS A 52 7.15 -33.61 -4.08
CA LYS A 52 8.50 -34.14 -3.77
C LYS A 52 8.83 -35.38 -4.60
N ILE A 53 7.89 -36.31 -4.79
CA ILE A 53 8.06 -37.47 -5.67
C ILE A 53 8.26 -37.01 -7.13
N ARG A 54 7.52 -35.98 -7.57
CA ARG A 54 7.65 -35.41 -8.91
C ARG A 54 8.99 -34.71 -9.11
N GLU A 55 9.48 -33.98 -8.12
CA GLU A 55 10.80 -33.34 -8.14
C GLU A 55 11.92 -34.37 -8.12
N ASN A 56 11.83 -35.39 -7.26
CA ASN A 56 12.77 -36.49 -7.24
C ASN A 56 12.76 -37.27 -8.57
N ALA A 57 11.60 -37.49 -9.19
CA ALA A 57 11.50 -38.09 -10.51
C ALA A 57 12.12 -37.21 -11.61
N LYS A 58 12.00 -35.87 -11.53
CA LYS A 58 12.72 -34.95 -12.42
C LYS A 58 14.23 -35.00 -12.20
N LEU A 59 14.67 -35.10 -10.95
CA LEU A 59 16.09 -35.17 -10.59
C LEU A 59 16.73 -36.49 -11.07
N VAL A 60 16.01 -37.60 -10.93
CA VAL A 60 16.39 -38.93 -11.47
C VAL A 60 16.38 -38.90 -13.00
N GLY A 61 15.39 -38.26 -13.62
CA GLY A 61 15.35 -38.03 -15.08
C GLY A 61 16.51 -37.16 -15.60
N CYS A 62 17.01 -36.22 -14.79
CA CYS A 62 18.17 -35.39 -15.13
C CYS A 62 19.51 -36.12 -14.88
N LYS A 63 19.60 -37.02 -13.89
CA LYS A 63 20.78 -37.89 -13.71
C LYS A 63 20.87 -38.96 -14.81
N ALA A 64 19.74 -39.52 -15.26
CA ALA A 64 19.67 -40.44 -16.39
C ALA A 64 20.03 -39.80 -17.75
N ARG A 65 20.09 -38.47 -17.85
CA ARG A 65 20.55 -37.76 -19.06
C ARG A 65 22.07 -37.70 -19.22
N LYS A 66 22.86 -38.11 -18.23
CA LYS A 66 24.34 -38.13 -18.31
C LYS A 66 24.93 -39.51 -18.63
N GLU A 67 24.12 -40.56 -18.60
CA GLU A 67 24.50 -41.83 -19.21
C GLU A 67 24.03 -41.79 -20.66
N SER A 68 24.98 -41.95 -21.58
CA SER A 68 24.76 -42.09 -23.02
C SER A 68 23.81 -43.25 -23.27
N MET A 69 22.52 -42.97 -23.25
CA MET A 69 21.48 -43.92 -23.60
C MET A 69 21.58 -44.12 -25.12
N ASP A 70 22.12 -45.26 -25.55
CA ASP A 70 22.00 -45.71 -26.93
C ASP A 70 20.52 -45.94 -27.26
N TYR A 71 19.84 -44.89 -27.73
CA TYR A 71 18.42 -44.92 -28.13
C TYR A 71 18.12 -45.92 -29.27
N ARG A 72 19.16 -46.52 -29.86
CA ARG A 72 19.05 -47.44 -30.97
C ARG A 72 18.53 -48.83 -30.57
N ASN A 73 18.75 -49.26 -29.33
CA ASN A 73 18.48 -50.63 -28.89
C ASN A 73 17.16 -50.82 -28.12
N ASN A 74 16.50 -49.73 -27.69
CA ASN A 74 15.21 -49.82 -26.97
C ASN A 74 13.98 -49.61 -27.87
N LEU A 75 14.19 -49.26 -29.13
CA LEU A 75 13.11 -49.19 -30.12
C LEU A 75 12.90 -50.60 -30.68
N ASN A 76 12.19 -51.43 -29.91
CA ASN A 76 11.65 -52.69 -30.40
C ASN A 76 10.52 -52.37 -31.41
N CYS A 77 10.89 -51.88 -32.59
CA CYS A 77 10.03 -51.55 -33.73
C CYS A 77 9.45 -52.81 -34.36
N SER A 78 8.82 -53.66 -33.57
CA SER A 78 8.03 -54.74 -34.12
C SER A 78 6.77 -54.12 -34.74
N LEU A 79 6.59 -54.32 -36.05
CA LEU A 79 5.36 -54.00 -36.80
C LEU A 79 4.10 -54.65 -36.21
N SER A 80 4.27 -55.50 -35.19
CA SER A 80 3.23 -56.17 -34.42
C SER A 80 2.79 -55.39 -33.16
N TYR A 81 3.01 -54.07 -33.07
CA TYR A 81 2.46 -53.29 -31.97
C TYR A 81 0.92 -53.20 -32.07
N PRO A 82 0.15 -53.80 -31.15
CA PRO A 82 -1.29 -53.95 -31.31
C PRO A 82 -2.05 -52.62 -31.46
N PRO A 83 -1.73 -51.54 -30.72
CA PRO A 83 -2.41 -50.26 -30.89
C PRO A 83 -2.20 -49.62 -32.28
N VAL A 84 -1.01 -49.77 -32.88
CA VAL A 84 -0.76 -49.28 -34.25
C VAL A 84 -1.55 -50.11 -35.25
N ARG A 85 -1.61 -51.44 -35.07
CA ARG A 85 -2.43 -52.32 -35.90
C ARG A 85 -3.91 -51.94 -35.82
N THR A 86 -4.49 -51.83 -34.62
CA THR A 86 -5.89 -51.43 -34.44
C THR A 86 -6.16 -50.05 -35.03
N ARG A 87 -5.23 -49.10 -34.90
CA ARG A 87 -5.35 -47.77 -35.49
C ARG A 87 -5.39 -47.81 -37.01
N LEU A 88 -4.51 -48.61 -37.63
CA LEU A 88 -4.48 -48.81 -39.07
C LEU A 88 -5.73 -49.54 -39.55
N GLU A 89 -6.16 -50.59 -38.86
CA GLU A 89 -7.40 -51.33 -39.18
C GLU A 89 -8.63 -50.42 -39.11
N MET A 90 -8.70 -49.51 -38.13
CA MET A 90 -9.77 -48.52 -38.04
C MET A 90 -9.74 -47.49 -39.19
N LEU A 91 -8.56 -46.98 -39.56
CA LEU A 91 -8.38 -46.05 -40.69
C LEU A 91 -8.74 -46.70 -42.04
N MET A 92 -8.25 -47.93 -42.23
CA MET A 92 -8.44 -48.71 -43.46
C MET A 92 -9.83 -49.35 -43.53
N GLY A 93 -10.50 -49.55 -42.40
CA GLY A 93 -11.80 -50.19 -42.26
C GLY A 93 -11.79 -51.70 -42.50
N SER A 94 -10.62 -52.27 -42.83
CA SER A 94 -10.39 -53.68 -43.07
C SER A 94 -8.91 -54.00 -42.87
N ASN A 95 -8.60 -55.27 -42.61
CA ASN A 95 -7.23 -55.75 -42.42
C ASN A 95 -6.48 -55.93 -43.76
N VAL A 96 -7.18 -55.79 -44.88
CA VAL A 96 -6.65 -55.91 -46.25
C VAL A 96 -6.90 -54.61 -47.01
N VAL A 97 -5.89 -54.15 -47.75
CA VAL A 97 -5.92 -52.92 -48.55
C VAL A 97 -6.02 -53.26 -50.03
N ARG A 98 -7.05 -52.74 -50.72
CA ARG A 98 -7.25 -52.94 -52.16
C ARG A 98 -6.72 -51.74 -52.96
N LEU A 99 -5.42 -51.74 -53.27
CA LEU A 99 -4.79 -50.61 -53.96
C LEU A 99 -5.27 -50.40 -55.41
N THR A 100 -5.69 -51.47 -56.08
CA THR A 100 -6.16 -51.43 -57.48
C THR A 100 -7.60 -50.97 -57.63
N ASP A 101 -8.39 -50.98 -56.55
CA ASP A 101 -9.77 -50.54 -56.58
C ASP A 101 -9.89 -49.04 -56.31
N ARG A 102 -10.26 -48.29 -57.36
CA ARG A 102 -10.49 -46.85 -57.28
C ARG A 102 -11.53 -46.46 -56.21
N LYS A 103 -12.62 -47.24 -56.05
CA LYS A 103 -13.67 -46.92 -55.07
C LYS A 103 -13.14 -47.04 -53.64
N TYR A 104 -12.38 -48.11 -53.38
CA TYR A 104 -11.71 -48.30 -52.09
C TYR A 104 -10.71 -47.16 -51.81
N MET A 105 -9.84 -46.82 -52.77
CA MET A 105 -8.82 -45.78 -52.58
C MET A 105 -9.42 -44.39 -52.31
N LEU A 106 -10.49 -44.00 -53.01
CA LEU A 106 -11.20 -42.74 -52.74
C LEU A 106 -11.81 -42.71 -51.33
N LYS A 107 -12.41 -43.82 -50.89
CA LYS A 107 -12.98 -43.94 -49.54
C LYS A 107 -11.89 -43.90 -48.46
N LEU A 108 -10.76 -44.59 -48.69
CA LEU A 108 -9.61 -44.58 -47.79
C LEU A 108 -9.02 -43.17 -47.66
N MET A 109 -8.85 -42.46 -48.78
CA MET A 109 -8.36 -41.07 -48.79
C MET A 109 -9.28 -40.14 -48.01
N SER A 110 -10.60 -40.28 -48.20
CA SER A 110 -11.59 -39.52 -47.44
C SER A 110 -11.52 -39.82 -45.93
N ARG A 111 -11.36 -41.08 -45.53
CA ARG A 111 -11.21 -41.45 -44.11
C ARG A 111 -9.93 -40.90 -43.48
N ILE A 112 -8.80 -40.99 -44.17
CA ILE A 112 -7.52 -40.45 -43.69
C ILE A 112 -7.64 -38.94 -43.47
N ARG A 113 -8.25 -38.22 -44.43
CA ARG A 113 -8.49 -36.79 -44.31
C ARG A 113 -9.40 -36.47 -43.13
N GLN A 114 -10.52 -37.17 -42.99
CA GLN A 114 -11.46 -36.96 -41.89
C GLN A 114 -10.82 -37.24 -40.53
N ASP A 115 -9.97 -38.26 -40.43
CA ASP A 115 -9.24 -38.58 -39.21
C ASP A 115 -8.21 -37.51 -38.84
N TYR A 116 -7.51 -36.94 -39.82
CA TYR A 116 -6.61 -35.81 -39.58
C TYR A 116 -7.40 -34.58 -39.10
N GLU A 117 -8.53 -34.27 -39.75
CA GLU A 117 -9.40 -33.16 -39.36
C GLU A 117 -9.98 -33.36 -37.95
N SER A 118 -10.37 -34.59 -37.58
CA SER A 118 -10.92 -34.89 -36.25
C SER A 118 -9.84 -34.76 -35.17
N GLN A 119 -8.64 -35.30 -35.39
CA GLN A 119 -7.51 -35.14 -34.47
C GLN A 119 -7.16 -33.66 -34.30
N GLN A 120 -7.13 -32.89 -35.39
CA GLN A 120 -6.85 -31.46 -35.33
C GLN A 120 -7.92 -30.71 -34.53
N LYS A 121 -9.20 -31.04 -34.69
CA LYS A 121 -10.29 -30.49 -33.89
C LYS A 121 -10.13 -30.82 -32.41
N ILE A 122 -9.84 -32.08 -32.07
CA ILE A 122 -9.58 -32.51 -30.70
C ILE A 122 -8.43 -31.69 -30.09
N ARG A 123 -7.32 -31.51 -30.80
CA ARG A 123 -6.20 -30.69 -30.33
C ARG A 123 -6.57 -29.23 -30.13
N ILE A 124 -7.42 -28.66 -30.99
CA ILE A 124 -7.89 -27.28 -30.84
C ILE A 124 -8.80 -27.16 -29.62
N GLU A 125 -9.74 -28.09 -29.43
CA GLU A 125 -10.65 -28.11 -28.29
C GLU A 125 -9.92 -28.30 -26.97
N GLU A 126 -8.93 -29.20 -26.94
CA GLU A 126 -8.07 -29.41 -25.78
C GLU A 126 -7.30 -28.14 -25.43
N ARG A 127 -6.71 -27.45 -26.42
CA ARG A 127 -6.06 -26.14 -26.19
C ARG A 127 -7.03 -25.10 -25.65
N LYS A 128 -8.24 -25.00 -26.21
CA LYS A 128 -9.28 -24.08 -25.71
C LYS A 128 -9.65 -24.38 -24.25
N LYS A 129 -9.81 -25.67 -23.91
CA LYS A 129 -10.10 -26.12 -22.54
C LYS A 129 -8.96 -25.81 -21.58
N ASN A 130 -7.72 -26.00 -22.01
CA ASN A 130 -6.53 -25.70 -21.22
C ASN A 130 -6.40 -24.20 -20.95
N GLU A 131 -6.59 -23.35 -21.97
CA GLU A 131 -6.60 -21.89 -21.78
C GLU A 131 -7.73 -21.44 -20.85
N LEU A 132 -8.94 -21.99 -21.01
CA LEU A 132 -10.05 -21.67 -20.11
C LEU A 132 -9.73 -22.06 -18.65
N THR A 133 -9.13 -23.23 -18.45
CA THR A 133 -8.74 -23.70 -17.11
C THR A 133 -7.63 -22.82 -16.53
N ARG A 134 -6.66 -22.42 -17.35
CA ARG A 134 -5.59 -21.49 -16.98
C ARG A 134 -6.18 -20.15 -16.52
N THR A 135 -7.07 -19.55 -17.30
CA THR A 135 -7.72 -18.26 -16.96
C THR A 135 -8.54 -18.37 -15.68
N LYS A 136 -9.35 -19.43 -15.52
CA LYS A 136 -10.08 -19.67 -14.27
C LYS A 136 -9.15 -19.75 -13.06
N LYS A 137 -8.02 -20.44 -13.18
CA LYS A 137 -7.01 -20.55 -12.12
C LYS A 137 -6.34 -19.20 -11.83
N MET A 138 -6.04 -18.40 -12.86
CA MET A 138 -5.45 -17.07 -12.70
C MET A 138 -6.38 -16.11 -11.94
N ILE A 139 -7.69 -16.14 -12.24
CA ILE A 139 -8.70 -15.34 -11.55
C ILE A 139 -8.83 -15.79 -10.08
N LEU A 140 -8.92 -17.10 -9.84
CA LEU A 140 -9.00 -17.65 -8.47
C LEU A 140 -7.74 -17.32 -7.65
N ASN A 141 -6.57 -17.37 -8.27
CA ASN A 141 -5.30 -17.02 -7.63
C ASN A 141 -5.06 -15.50 -7.52
N ARG A 142 -6.03 -14.66 -7.91
CA ARG A 142 -5.94 -13.18 -7.90
C ARG A 142 -4.76 -12.60 -8.70
N LEU A 143 -4.24 -13.35 -9.67
CA LEU A 143 -3.23 -12.85 -10.61
C LEU A 143 -3.87 -11.98 -11.71
N ILE A 144 -5.16 -12.21 -11.97
CA ILE A 144 -6.00 -11.35 -12.82
C ILE A 144 -7.10 -10.77 -11.92
N PRO A 145 -7.35 -9.45 -11.98
CA PRO A 145 -8.42 -8.82 -11.20
C PRO A 145 -9.80 -9.38 -11.59
N VAL A 146 -10.67 -9.55 -10.60
CA VAL A 146 -12.03 -10.12 -10.78
C VAL A 146 -12.90 -9.25 -11.71
N GLN A 147 -12.55 -7.97 -11.86
CA GLN A 147 -13.20 -7.00 -12.73
C GLN A 147 -13.04 -7.35 -14.22
N GLU A 148 -11.89 -7.91 -14.62
CA GLU A 148 -11.60 -8.31 -16.00
C GLU A 148 -12.19 -9.68 -16.36
N ALA A 149 -12.67 -10.43 -15.35
CA ALA A 149 -13.31 -11.71 -15.57
C ALA A 149 -14.65 -11.57 -16.34
N PRO A 150 -15.01 -12.56 -17.17
CA PRO A 150 -16.31 -12.63 -17.84
C PRO A 150 -17.49 -12.38 -16.88
N MET A 151 -18.53 -11.71 -17.36
CA MET A 151 -19.68 -11.30 -16.53
C MET A 151 -20.39 -12.48 -15.86
N GLU A 152 -20.42 -13.64 -16.50
CA GLU A 152 -21.02 -14.86 -15.95
C GLU A 152 -20.29 -15.34 -14.71
N LEU A 153 -18.95 -15.24 -14.70
CA LEU A 153 -18.14 -15.61 -13.54
C LEU A 153 -18.28 -14.58 -12.43
N ARG A 154 -18.31 -13.29 -12.75
CA ARG A 154 -18.41 -12.21 -11.74
C ARG A 154 -19.66 -12.34 -10.84
N LYS A 155 -20.74 -12.93 -11.35
CA LYS A 155 -21.99 -13.16 -10.60
C LYS A 155 -21.88 -14.25 -9.53
N TYR A 156 -20.84 -15.06 -9.55
CA TYR A 156 -20.69 -16.14 -8.58
C TYR A 156 -20.40 -15.56 -7.17
N PRO A 157 -20.99 -16.10 -6.08
CA PRO A 157 -20.89 -15.51 -4.74
C PRO A 157 -19.46 -15.28 -4.25
N LEU A 158 -18.53 -16.19 -4.56
CA LEU A 158 -17.13 -16.06 -4.17
C LEU A 158 -16.49 -14.79 -4.77
N PHE A 159 -16.80 -14.48 -6.02
CA PHE A 159 -16.24 -13.31 -6.70
C PHE A 159 -16.90 -12.01 -6.24
N GLN A 160 -18.20 -12.04 -5.90
CA GLN A 160 -18.87 -10.91 -5.25
C GLN A 160 -18.25 -10.58 -3.89
N LEU A 161 -17.92 -11.61 -3.09
CA LEU A 161 -17.21 -11.43 -1.83
C LEU A 161 -15.83 -10.80 -2.04
N TYR A 162 -15.09 -11.24 -3.07
CA TYR A 162 -13.80 -10.63 -3.40
C TYR A 162 -13.94 -9.16 -3.76
N LEU A 163 -14.91 -8.78 -4.60
CA LEU A 163 -15.19 -7.39 -4.93
C LEU A 163 -15.54 -6.55 -3.70
N TYR A 164 -16.35 -7.10 -2.79
CA TYR A 164 -16.70 -6.44 -1.53
C TYR A 164 -15.47 -6.23 -0.63
N CYS A 165 -14.64 -7.26 -0.45
CA CYS A 165 -13.39 -7.14 0.31
C CYS A 165 -12.42 -6.14 -0.32
N ASP A 166 -12.30 -6.14 -1.65
CA ASP A 166 -11.44 -5.21 -2.38
C ASP A 166 -11.94 -3.77 -2.20
N ALA A 167 -13.25 -3.52 -2.19
CA ALA A 167 -13.83 -2.21 -1.91
C ALA A 167 -13.50 -1.72 -0.49
N ILE A 168 -13.60 -2.59 0.52
CA ILE A 168 -13.21 -2.27 1.90
C ILE A 168 -11.70 -1.97 1.99
N ILE A 169 -10.87 -2.77 1.34
CA ILE A 169 -9.41 -2.57 1.32
C ILE A 169 -9.08 -1.22 0.67
N GLU A 170 -9.73 -0.89 -0.44
CA GLU A 170 -9.53 0.35 -1.16
C GLU A 170 -9.98 1.57 -0.34
N GLU A 171 -11.11 1.47 0.35
CA GLU A 171 -11.56 2.51 1.28
C GLU A 171 -10.56 2.72 2.43
N LYS A 172 -10.05 1.64 3.02
CA LYS A 172 -9.01 1.71 4.05
C LYS A 172 -7.71 2.29 3.52
N ARG A 173 -7.32 1.96 2.28
CA ARG A 173 -6.14 2.53 1.62
C ARG A 173 -6.32 4.02 1.43
N LYS A 174 -7.46 4.48 0.87
CA LYS A 174 -7.77 5.90 0.70
C LYS A 174 -7.69 6.69 2.01
N ARG A 175 -8.20 6.13 3.10
CA ARG A 175 -8.10 6.73 4.44
C ARG A 175 -6.66 6.77 4.99
N ARG A 176 -5.79 5.87 4.51
CA ARG A 176 -4.38 5.75 4.93
C ARG A 176 -3.40 6.40 3.96
N ILE A 177 -3.83 6.91 2.80
CA ILE A 177 -2.95 7.65 1.90
C ILE A 177 -2.41 8.80 2.76
N PRO A 178 -1.10 8.82 3.07
CA PRO A 178 -0.55 9.95 3.78
C PRO A 178 -0.87 11.17 2.93
N LYS A 179 -1.41 12.23 3.56
CA LYS A 179 -1.47 13.53 2.89
C LYS A 179 -0.06 13.74 2.37
N LYS A 180 0.13 13.72 1.04
CA LYS A 180 1.45 14.00 0.48
C LYS A 180 1.88 15.29 1.13
N ALA A 181 3.08 15.31 1.73
CA ALA A 181 3.65 16.56 2.19
C ALA A 181 3.60 17.45 0.95
N ARG A 182 2.68 18.40 0.99
CA ARG A 182 2.57 19.43 -0.02
C ARG A 182 3.97 20.08 0.03
N MET A 183 4.64 20.18 -1.09
CA MET A 183 5.94 20.85 -1.21
C MET A 183 5.78 21.94 -2.25
N THR A 184 6.31 23.13 -1.99
CA THR A 184 6.24 24.24 -2.96
C THR A 184 6.89 23.81 -4.26
N GLU A 185 6.39 24.34 -5.37
CA GLU A 185 6.88 23.97 -6.71
C GLU A 185 8.35 24.39 -6.90
N SER A 186 8.74 25.57 -6.40
CA SER A 186 10.16 25.98 -6.32
C SER A 186 11.02 24.98 -5.56
N LEU A 187 10.55 24.48 -4.42
CA LEU A 187 11.33 23.55 -3.60
C LEU A 187 11.42 22.18 -4.28
N TYR A 188 10.34 21.72 -4.94
CA TYR A 188 10.37 20.53 -5.77
C TYR A 188 11.40 20.63 -6.90
N ARG A 189 11.41 21.76 -7.62
CA ARG A 189 12.35 22.05 -8.70
C ARG A 189 13.81 22.12 -8.22
N LEU A 190 14.06 22.57 -6.99
CA LEU A 190 15.39 22.62 -6.40
C LEU A 190 15.90 21.24 -5.94
N LEU A 191 15.02 20.41 -5.36
CA LEU A 191 15.33 19.06 -4.87
C LEU A 191 15.45 18.03 -6.00
N TYR A 192 14.67 18.23 -7.06
CA TYR A 192 14.67 17.41 -8.27
C TYR A 192 14.86 18.32 -9.49
N PRO A 193 16.08 18.80 -9.73
CA PRO A 193 16.41 19.47 -10.98
C PRO A 193 16.12 18.49 -12.12
N ASP A 194 15.22 18.85 -13.02
CA ASP A 194 14.90 17.99 -14.17
C ASP A 194 16.15 17.86 -15.05
N GLU A 195 16.76 16.68 -15.08
CA GLU A 195 17.83 16.35 -16.05
C GLU A 195 17.29 16.21 -17.48
N LYS A 196 15.98 16.43 -17.71
CA LYS A 196 15.23 16.00 -18.89
C LYS A 196 14.39 17.08 -19.60
N ASN A 197 14.61 18.36 -19.36
CA ASN A 197 13.84 19.44 -20.00
C ASN A 197 14.63 20.33 -20.97
N ASP A 198 15.60 19.77 -21.69
CA ASP A 198 16.08 20.42 -22.93
C ASP A 198 15.24 20.04 -24.17
N GLU A 199 14.32 19.06 -24.08
CA GLU A 199 13.54 18.58 -25.23
C GLU A 199 12.00 18.57 -25.07
N GLU A 200 11.44 18.78 -23.86
CA GLU A 200 10.00 19.02 -23.67
C GLU A 200 9.77 20.46 -23.21
N VAL A 201 9.98 21.40 -24.13
CA VAL A 201 9.33 22.71 -24.04
C VAL A 201 7.84 22.43 -24.25
N ASN A 202 7.04 22.49 -23.18
CA ASN A 202 5.59 22.51 -23.29
C ASN A 202 5.21 23.63 -24.27
N GLU A 203 4.56 23.28 -25.37
CA GLU A 203 4.03 24.24 -26.37
C GLU A 203 2.99 25.22 -25.78
N ASP A 204 2.61 25.06 -24.50
CA ASP A 204 1.72 25.96 -23.76
C ASP A 204 2.44 27.09 -23.00
N ASP A 205 3.77 27.07 -22.89
CA ASP A 205 4.55 28.24 -22.44
C ASP A 205 4.85 29.14 -23.65
N GLU A 206 3.80 29.62 -24.33
CA GLU A 206 3.93 30.76 -25.23
C GLU A 206 4.66 31.87 -24.43
N GLU A 207 5.77 32.38 -24.96
CA GLU A 207 6.57 33.43 -24.32
C GLU A 207 5.69 34.65 -23.96
N GLU A 208 5.16 34.64 -22.74
CA GLU A 208 4.26 35.67 -22.24
C GLU A 208 5.08 36.96 -22.09
N ILE A 209 4.95 37.87 -23.06
CA ILE A 209 5.66 39.14 -23.06
C ILE A 209 5.04 40.02 -21.95
N TYR A 210 5.68 40.08 -20.79
CA TYR A 210 5.27 40.95 -19.68
C TYR A 210 5.48 42.42 -20.07
N MET A 211 4.39 43.16 -20.26
CA MET A 211 4.39 44.58 -20.62
C MET A 211 4.04 45.44 -19.40
N LYS A 212 4.70 46.60 -19.26
CA LYS A 212 4.44 47.60 -18.22
C LYS A 212 3.96 48.91 -18.85
N THR A 213 2.94 49.52 -18.25
CA THR A 213 2.47 50.85 -18.65
C THR A 213 3.42 51.93 -18.11
N VAL A 214 4.04 52.69 -19.00
CA VAL A 214 4.88 53.85 -18.68
C VAL A 214 4.25 55.09 -19.31
N TYR A 215 4.19 56.20 -18.57
CA TYR A 215 3.62 57.44 -19.09
C TYR A 215 4.73 58.31 -19.69
N ILE A 216 4.75 58.44 -21.01
CA ILE A 216 5.64 59.36 -21.72
C ILE A 216 4.77 60.52 -22.24
N ASN A 217 5.07 61.74 -21.81
CA ASN A 217 4.33 62.96 -22.18
C ASN A 217 2.81 62.91 -21.86
N GLY A 218 2.41 62.24 -20.77
CA GLY A 218 1.02 62.18 -20.33
C GLY A 218 0.13 61.15 -21.06
N SER A 219 0.69 60.39 -22.00
CA SER A 219 0.01 59.24 -22.64
C SER A 219 0.56 57.92 -22.07
N PRO A 220 -0.31 56.95 -21.71
CA PRO A 220 0.15 55.61 -21.32
C PRO A 220 0.67 54.86 -22.55
N GLU A 221 1.92 54.41 -22.49
CA GLU A 221 2.57 53.57 -23.50
C GLU A 221 2.99 52.25 -22.87
N LEU A 222 2.82 51.14 -23.59
CA LEU A 222 3.18 49.80 -23.12
C LEU A 222 4.62 49.48 -23.54
N VAL A 223 5.49 49.27 -22.56
CA VAL A 223 6.91 48.93 -22.78
C VAL A 223 7.18 47.53 -22.20
N PRO A 224 7.96 46.66 -22.87
CA PRO A 224 8.36 45.37 -22.30
C PRO A 224 9.10 45.55 -20.97
N MET A 225 8.76 44.73 -19.97
CA MET A 225 9.46 44.72 -18.68
C MET A 225 10.91 44.22 -18.83
N SER A 226 11.80 44.70 -17.96
CA SER A 226 13.16 44.18 -17.90
C SER A 226 13.19 42.74 -17.34
N PRO A 227 14.23 41.95 -17.65
CA PRO A 227 14.36 40.58 -17.14
C PRO A 227 14.34 40.49 -15.60
N GLN A 228 14.87 41.51 -14.91
CA GLN A 228 14.85 41.59 -13.46
C GLN A 228 13.44 41.82 -12.92
N GLU A 229 12.70 42.77 -13.51
CA GLU A 229 11.30 43.04 -13.14
C GLU A 229 10.41 41.82 -13.37
N ILE A 230 10.66 41.04 -14.43
CA ILE A 230 9.94 39.79 -14.70
C ILE A 230 10.23 38.73 -13.63
N SER A 231 11.48 38.60 -13.19
CA SER A 231 11.88 37.67 -12.13
C SER A 231 11.24 38.01 -10.79
N ASP A 232 11.22 39.31 -10.45
CA ASP A 232 10.60 39.78 -9.20
C ASP A 232 9.07 39.60 -9.23
N LEU A 233 8.41 39.89 -10.36
CA LEU A 233 6.98 39.63 -10.53
C LEU A 233 6.63 38.14 -10.40
N LYS A 234 7.42 37.25 -11.02
CA LYS A 234 7.22 35.80 -10.91
C LYS A 234 7.39 35.33 -9.46
N ARG A 235 8.36 35.87 -8.74
CA ARG A 235 8.59 35.55 -7.31
C ARG A 235 7.41 35.99 -6.44
N GLU A 236 6.84 37.16 -6.71
CA GLU A 236 5.66 37.64 -6.00
C GLU A 236 4.43 36.79 -6.30
N GLN A 237 4.19 36.43 -7.57
CA GLN A 237 3.09 35.53 -7.94
C GLN A 237 3.23 34.13 -7.32
N GLU A 238 4.45 33.60 -7.29
CA GLU A 238 4.73 32.34 -6.62
C GLU A 238 4.49 32.43 -5.12
N ALA A 239 4.93 33.51 -4.46
CA ALA A 239 4.67 33.74 -3.04
C ALA A 239 3.16 33.81 -2.73
N VAL A 240 2.36 34.43 -3.60
CA VAL A 240 0.89 34.47 -3.46
C VAL A 240 0.28 33.08 -3.60
N LYS A 241 0.72 32.30 -4.60
CA LYS A 241 0.26 30.91 -4.79
C LYS A 241 0.65 30.04 -3.59
N ASP A 242 1.86 30.21 -3.07
CA ASP A 242 2.33 29.49 -1.89
C ASP A 242 1.49 29.82 -0.65
N ILE A 243 1.03 31.06 -0.50
CA ILE A 243 0.08 31.44 0.56
C ILE A 243 -1.28 30.76 0.33
N GLU A 244 -1.82 30.80 -0.90
CA GLU A 244 -3.11 30.20 -1.25
C GLU A 244 -3.13 28.67 -1.06
N ASP A 245 -2.04 27.99 -1.43
CA ASP A 245 -1.86 26.56 -1.26
C ASP A 245 -1.59 26.14 0.20
N GLY A 246 -1.35 27.12 1.08
CA GLY A 246 -1.12 26.96 2.51
C GLY A 246 0.32 26.58 2.87
N TYR A 247 1.28 26.86 1.99
CA TYR A 247 2.72 26.70 2.22
C TYR A 247 3.32 27.83 3.04
N MET A 248 2.84 29.05 2.81
CA MET A 248 3.28 30.27 3.48
C MET A 248 2.13 30.89 4.26
N LEU A 249 2.46 31.49 5.39
CA LEU A 249 1.50 32.19 6.22
C LEU A 249 1.34 33.63 5.69
N THR A 250 0.14 34.19 5.72
CA THR A 250 0.01 35.64 5.45
C THR A 250 0.73 36.43 6.55
N GLN A 251 1.18 37.65 6.24
CA GLN A 251 1.86 38.49 7.23
C GLN A 251 1.01 38.68 8.49
N GLU A 252 -0.29 38.89 8.33
CA GLU A 252 -1.20 39.05 9.46
C GLU A 252 -1.37 37.77 10.28
N GLU A 253 -1.43 36.60 9.63
CA GLU A 253 -1.48 35.32 10.33
C GLU A 253 -0.16 35.03 11.06
N TYR A 254 0.97 35.42 10.47
CA TYR A 254 2.28 35.32 11.10
C TYR A 254 2.36 36.21 12.33
N ASP A 255 1.94 37.46 12.24
CA ASP A 255 1.93 38.39 13.38
C ASP A 255 0.96 37.95 14.49
N ARG A 256 -0.13 37.25 14.12
CA ARG A 256 -1.05 36.64 15.10
C ARG A 256 -0.45 35.42 15.80
N LEU A 257 0.29 34.58 15.08
CA LEU A 257 0.92 33.39 15.63
C LEU A 257 2.20 33.73 16.42
N HIS A 258 2.96 34.70 15.92
CA HIS A 258 4.17 35.24 16.52
C HIS A 258 3.89 36.64 17.07
N TYR A 259 3.18 36.67 18.20
CA TYR A 259 2.89 37.92 18.89
C TYR A 259 4.19 38.54 19.43
N GLU A 260 4.64 39.61 18.78
CA GLU A 260 5.64 40.53 19.33
C GLU A 260 4.92 41.73 19.97
N THR A 261 5.32 42.11 21.18
CA THR A 261 4.82 43.33 21.81
C THR A 261 5.29 44.56 21.02
N GLU A 262 4.46 45.61 21.00
CA GLU A 262 4.78 46.86 20.27
C GLU A 262 6.16 47.42 20.65
N ALA A 263 6.53 47.35 21.93
CA ALA A 263 7.84 47.77 22.41
C ALA A 263 9.02 46.98 21.80
N VAL A 264 8.83 45.68 21.50
CA VAL A 264 9.84 44.83 20.86
C VAL A 264 9.93 45.12 19.36
N LYS A 265 8.79 45.43 18.70
CA LYS A 265 8.79 45.89 17.30
C LYS A 265 9.52 47.22 17.16
N GLU A 266 9.19 48.18 18.01
CA GLU A 266 9.86 49.47 18.09
C GLU A 266 11.37 49.36 18.36
N LEU A 267 11.79 48.37 19.15
CA LEU A 267 13.20 48.08 19.41
C LEU A 267 13.94 47.56 18.16
N ARG A 268 13.26 46.80 17.28
CA ARG A 268 13.85 46.36 16.00
C ARG A 268 13.98 47.51 15.00
N GLU A 269 13.08 48.49 15.07
CA GLU A 269 13.04 49.63 14.13
C GLU A 269 14.00 50.77 14.51
N THR A 270 14.51 50.82 15.75
CA THR A 270 15.48 51.86 16.16
C THR A 270 16.80 51.74 15.39
N GLN A 271 17.24 52.86 14.81
CA GLN A 271 18.47 52.92 14.01
C GLN A 271 19.71 53.30 14.84
N THR A 272 19.51 53.80 16.08
CA THR A 272 20.60 54.22 16.98
C THR A 272 20.76 53.26 18.15
N VAL A 273 22.01 53.04 18.56
CA VAL A 273 22.37 52.04 19.58
C VAL A 273 21.92 52.49 20.97
N GLU A 274 22.03 53.78 21.27
CA GLU A 274 21.63 54.36 22.55
C GLU A 274 20.10 54.25 22.79
N GLU A 275 19.28 54.54 21.77
CA GLU A 275 17.82 54.40 21.87
C GLU A 275 17.40 52.94 21.98
N MET A 276 18.10 52.04 21.28
CA MET A 276 17.89 50.60 21.40
C MET A 276 18.15 50.14 22.84
N TYR A 277 19.26 50.53 23.46
CA TYR A 277 19.52 50.16 24.85
C TYR A 277 18.49 50.77 25.81
N ALA A 278 18.08 52.02 25.62
CA ALA A 278 17.06 52.66 26.45
C ALA A 278 15.72 51.91 26.41
N LYS A 279 15.22 51.57 25.22
CA LYS A 279 13.99 50.78 25.05
C LYS A 279 14.15 49.34 25.57
N ALA A 280 15.30 48.72 25.40
CA ALA A 280 15.57 47.40 25.97
C ALA A 280 15.54 47.41 27.51
N TYR A 281 16.10 48.45 28.14
CA TYR A 281 16.03 48.64 29.58
C TYR A 281 14.60 48.87 30.07
N GLU A 282 13.77 49.59 29.31
CA GLU A 282 12.35 49.77 29.62
C GLU A 282 11.58 48.44 29.61
N ILE A 283 11.76 47.64 28.56
CA ILE A 283 11.11 46.33 28.42
C ILE A 283 11.53 45.37 29.54
N VAL A 284 12.84 45.27 29.82
CA VAL A 284 13.37 44.38 30.86
C VAL A 284 13.07 44.90 32.26
N GLY A 285 13.10 46.22 32.47
CA GLY A 285 12.79 46.86 33.75
C GLY A 285 11.34 46.62 34.19
N ILE A 286 10.39 46.67 33.24
CA ILE A 286 8.99 46.30 33.49
C ILE A 286 8.91 44.83 33.94
N LEU A 287 9.62 43.90 33.29
CA LEU A 287 9.60 42.48 33.64
C LEU A 287 10.13 42.20 35.07
N TYR A 288 11.19 42.89 35.51
CA TYR A 288 11.71 42.76 36.87
C TYR A 288 10.73 43.26 37.93
N SER A 289 9.95 44.30 37.65
CA SER A 289 8.95 44.82 38.60
C SER A 289 7.81 43.82 38.89
N TYR A 290 7.40 43.02 37.90
CA TYR A 290 6.38 41.98 38.08
C TYR A 290 6.85 40.77 38.90
N VAL A 291 8.16 40.50 38.94
CA VAL A 291 8.74 39.37 39.69
C VAL A 291 8.78 39.66 41.20
N ASP A 292 8.85 40.93 41.60
CA ASP A 292 8.88 41.32 43.01
C ASP A 292 7.51 41.28 43.69
N GLU A 293 6.41 41.56 42.98
CA GLU A 293 5.06 41.54 43.58
C GLU A 293 4.55 40.14 44.00
N GLY A 294 5.10 39.07 43.41
CA GLY A 294 4.73 37.68 43.73
C GLY A 294 5.32 37.14 45.03
N ARG A 295 6.47 37.67 45.48
CA ARG A 295 7.14 37.16 46.70
C ARG A 295 6.56 37.71 47.99
N TYR A 296 5.97 38.91 47.96
CA TYR A 296 5.43 39.55 49.17
C TYR A 296 4.05 39.06 49.61
N LYS A 297 3.25 38.48 48.69
CA LYS A 297 1.93 37.92 49.06
C LYS A 297 2.04 36.60 49.81
N LYS A 298 3.00 35.73 49.45
CA LYS A 298 3.22 34.44 50.12
C LYS A 298 3.74 34.58 51.56
N ALA A 299 4.54 35.61 51.82
CA ALA A 299 5.06 35.92 53.16
C ALA A 299 4.00 36.52 54.13
N ALA A 300 2.88 37.03 53.61
CA ALA A 300 1.80 37.59 54.42
C ALA A 300 0.80 36.53 54.89
N GLU A 301 0.62 35.45 54.13
CA GLU A 301 -0.28 34.33 54.49
C GLU A 301 0.35 33.40 55.55
N GLU A 302 1.66 33.18 55.51
CA GLU A 302 2.37 32.33 56.47
C GLU A 302 2.46 32.92 57.89
N LYS A 303 2.34 34.25 58.05
CA LYS A 303 2.36 34.90 59.38
C LYS A 303 1.03 34.82 60.14
N ASN A 304 -0.07 34.47 59.49
CA ASN A 304 -1.39 34.34 60.15
C ASN A 304 -1.69 32.92 60.65
N ALA A 305 -0.83 31.93 60.34
CA ALA A 305 -1.03 30.52 60.74
C ALA A 305 -0.18 30.08 61.94
N GLY A 306 0.72 30.93 62.44
CA GLY A 306 1.76 30.57 63.41
C GLY A 306 1.51 30.95 64.87
N ASP A 307 0.27 30.99 65.34
CA ASP A 307 -0.04 31.21 66.76
C ASP A 307 -1.05 30.18 67.27
N LYS A 308 -0.55 28.96 67.54
CA LYS A 308 -1.09 28.01 68.53
C LYS A 308 -0.19 26.77 68.67
N ASN A 309 0.28 26.60 69.90
CA ASN A 309 0.72 25.38 70.58
C ASN A 309 2.23 25.16 70.76
N THR A 310 2.62 25.42 72.00
CA THR A 310 3.88 25.10 72.71
C THR A 310 3.79 23.72 73.37
N GLU A 311 4.96 23.20 73.79
CA GLU A 311 5.26 22.05 74.67
C GLU A 311 5.39 20.69 73.96
N GLU A 312 6.42 19.85 74.15
CA GLU A 312 7.62 19.80 75.00
C GLU A 312 8.59 18.74 74.39
N GLY A 313 9.89 18.77 74.74
CA GLY A 313 10.99 17.96 74.16
C GLY A 313 11.02 16.46 74.56
N PRO A 314 12.18 15.74 74.58
CA PRO A 314 13.58 16.18 74.42
C PRO A 314 14.56 15.28 73.59
N VAL A 315 15.69 15.89 73.20
CA VAL A 315 17.11 15.41 73.20
C VAL A 315 17.44 13.95 72.82
N ASP A 316 18.25 13.76 71.77
CA ASP A 316 19.54 13.05 71.92
C ASP A 316 20.55 13.32 70.78
N THR A 317 21.81 13.40 71.19
CA THR A 317 23.01 13.82 70.45
C THR A 317 23.75 12.65 69.81
N SER A 318 24.30 12.83 68.61
CA SER A 318 25.61 12.27 68.25
C SER A 318 26.21 12.99 67.03
N ALA A 319 27.34 13.66 67.27
CA ALA A 319 28.28 14.15 66.27
C ALA A 319 29.00 13.00 65.56
N THR A 320 29.56 13.22 64.36
CA THR A 320 30.99 12.98 64.04
C THR A 320 31.36 13.64 62.69
N ILE A 321 32.58 14.18 62.68
CA ILE A 321 33.32 14.99 61.70
C ILE A 321 34.07 14.11 60.67
N GLY A 322 34.43 14.68 59.51
CA GLY A 322 35.64 14.31 58.74
C GLY A 322 35.36 13.99 57.27
N GLU A 323 35.51 14.93 56.33
CA GLU A 323 36.74 15.30 55.60
C GLU A 323 37.42 14.20 54.75
N SER A 324 37.60 14.56 53.48
CA SER A 324 38.76 14.31 52.59
C SER A 324 38.76 13.13 51.59
N GLU A 325 39.00 13.54 50.33
CA GLU A 325 39.93 12.94 49.33
C GLU A 325 39.65 11.55 48.72
N LYS A 326 39.37 11.50 47.41
CA LYS A 326 40.35 11.18 46.32
C LYS A 326 39.65 10.71 45.03
N ARG A 327 40.09 11.26 43.89
CA ARG A 327 40.05 10.62 42.56
C ARG A 327 41.06 9.46 42.50
N PRO A 328 40.89 8.47 41.61
CA PRO A 328 41.47 8.51 40.26
C PRO A 328 40.46 8.00 39.18
N GLU A 329 40.40 8.56 37.97
CA GLU A 329 41.14 8.12 36.77
C GLU A 329 41.26 6.59 36.59
N THR A 330 40.63 6.05 35.53
CA THR A 330 41.30 5.28 34.45
C THR A 330 40.29 4.89 33.36
N ASP A 331 40.62 5.30 32.13
CA ASP A 331 40.58 4.60 30.84
C ASP A 331 39.84 3.24 30.75
N VAL A 332 38.96 3.10 29.74
CA VAL A 332 39.23 2.44 28.42
C VAL A 332 38.28 3.04 27.38
#